data_AF-A0A969STV2-F1
#
_entry.id   AF-A0A969STV2-F1
#
_cell.length_a   1.000
_cell.length_b   1.000
_cell.length_c   1.000
_cell.angle_alpha   90.00
_cell.angle_beta   90.00
_cell.angle_gamma   90.00
#
_symmetry.space_group_name_H-M   'P 1'
#
loop_
_entity.id
_entity.type
_entity.pdbx_description
1 polymer ?
#
loop_
_entity_poly.entity_id
_entity_poly.type
_entity_poly.pdbx_seq_one_letter_code
_entity_poly.pdbx_strand_id
1 'polypeptide(L)'
;MARIIDSPPGGTPPNKFEQSVLDTFQRQLPKQYYLLPNFILKQGPERNAYEMDIVVLAPHAVYVVECKEWYGRLTGDDWEWLLNDRHAFGKPMDLLEIKCKVLKSFLGAPAQRARVSPLYVLPDATRIQITGGWKQHCLTLSQSLKFLQEPARIGVTSASLSQSDQQTLIRIIQGSWGKRIRAPRKKVGSYNLVDMLHEEEGGAKTYLAHHALITDNSKYRVRIWNLSPQLSEAESKERLNVIRRPTEAVAQIGSHPNLLRVLQFDELPNEFGFYEVTEWSEFGTLHGYLNNSSRPQLTVRERLEIAAGIANALVAVHAKRLSIATSVQKPS
;
A
#
# COMPACT_ATOMS: atom_id res chain seq x y z
N MET A 1 12.32 -23.81 -18.42
CA MET A 1 11.96 -22.43 -18.07
C MET A 1 10.46 -22.35 -17.85
N ALA A 2 10.03 -21.50 -16.92
CA ALA A 2 8.63 -21.24 -16.64
C ALA A 2 7.92 -20.64 -17.84
N ARG A 3 6.59 -20.75 -17.89
CA ARG A 3 5.78 -20.26 -19.01
C ARG A 3 5.11 -18.94 -18.64
N ILE A 4 5.28 -17.92 -19.48
CA ILE A 4 4.54 -16.68 -19.35
C ILE A 4 3.15 -16.89 -19.96
N ILE A 5 2.13 -16.38 -19.28
CA ILE A 5 0.76 -16.28 -19.79
C ILE A 5 0.49 -14.79 -19.95
N ASP A 6 0.52 -14.31 -21.19
CA ASP A 6 0.38 -12.89 -21.48
C ASP A 6 -1.06 -12.41 -21.31
N SER A 7 -1.25 -11.28 -20.63
CA SER A 7 -2.54 -10.59 -20.61
C SER A 7 -2.74 -9.74 -21.89
N PRO A 8 -3.99 -9.55 -22.38
CA PRO A 8 -4.31 -8.68 -23.54
C PRO A 8 -3.77 -7.25 -23.34
N PRO A 9 -3.69 -6.41 -24.40
CA PRO A 9 -2.71 -5.32 -24.52
C PRO A 9 -2.68 -4.45 -23.25
N GLY A 10 -1.63 -4.68 -22.46
CA GLY A 10 -1.56 -4.35 -21.04
C GLY A 10 -0.61 -5.27 -20.27
N GLY A 11 -0.36 -6.50 -20.72
CA GLY A 11 0.48 -7.49 -20.02
C GLY A 11 1.99 -7.27 -19.98
N THR A 12 2.48 -6.14 -20.48
CA THR A 12 3.90 -5.80 -20.36
C THR A 12 4.15 -5.13 -19.03
N PRO A 13 5.14 -5.57 -18.23
CA PRO A 13 5.57 -4.87 -17.03
C PRO A 13 5.75 -3.36 -17.29
N PRO A 14 5.10 -2.46 -16.53
CA PRO A 14 5.23 -1.02 -16.71
C PRO A 14 6.65 -0.50 -16.41
N ASN A 15 7.44 -1.22 -15.61
CA ASN A 15 8.79 -0.86 -15.19
C ASN A 15 9.85 -1.86 -15.71
N LYS A 16 11.04 -1.34 -16.08
CA LYS A 16 12.28 -2.11 -16.32
C LYS A 16 12.61 -3.11 -15.20
N PHE A 17 12.45 -2.75 -13.93
CA PHE A 17 12.73 -3.68 -12.83
C PHE A 17 11.75 -4.85 -12.81
N GLU A 18 10.45 -4.59 -12.94
CA GLU A 18 9.44 -5.66 -13.06
C GLU A 18 9.70 -6.56 -14.27
N GLN A 19 10.10 -5.98 -15.41
CA GLN A 19 10.54 -6.77 -16.57
C GLN A 19 11.75 -7.65 -16.23
N SER A 20 12.74 -7.12 -15.53
CA SER A 20 13.91 -7.89 -15.09
C SER A 20 13.53 -9.03 -14.13
N VAL A 21 12.56 -8.82 -13.25
CA VAL A 21 12.02 -9.87 -12.38
C VAL A 21 11.34 -10.95 -13.22
N LEU A 22 10.44 -10.57 -14.13
CA LEU A 22 9.72 -11.48 -15.02
C LEU A 22 10.68 -12.34 -15.87
N ASP A 23 11.67 -11.71 -16.52
CA ASP A 23 12.66 -12.39 -17.37
C ASP A 23 13.53 -13.35 -16.56
N THR A 24 13.87 -12.97 -15.33
CA THR A 24 14.65 -13.80 -14.42
C THR A 24 13.85 -15.00 -13.94
N PHE A 25 12.59 -14.78 -13.54
CA PHE A 25 11.67 -15.85 -13.15
C PHE A 25 11.39 -16.80 -14.30
N GLN A 26 11.17 -16.29 -15.51
CA GLN A 26 10.94 -17.13 -16.69
C GLN A 26 12.12 -18.07 -16.89
N ARG A 27 13.34 -17.51 -16.98
CA ARG A 27 14.56 -18.27 -17.27
C ARG A 27 14.90 -19.28 -16.17
N GLN A 28 14.79 -18.89 -14.90
CA GLN A 28 15.33 -19.67 -13.78
C GLN A 28 14.32 -20.56 -13.07
N LEU A 29 13.00 -20.31 -13.20
CA LEU A 29 12.00 -21.19 -12.59
C LEU A 29 11.73 -22.44 -13.45
N PRO A 30 11.36 -23.57 -12.81
CA PRO A 30 11.04 -24.81 -13.51
C PRO A 30 9.85 -24.70 -14.47
N LYS A 31 9.77 -25.63 -15.43
CA LYS A 31 8.72 -25.65 -16.47
C LYS A 31 7.28 -25.83 -15.95
N GLN A 32 7.12 -26.26 -14.71
CA GLN A 32 5.83 -26.42 -14.04
C GLN A 32 5.30 -25.11 -13.44
N TYR A 33 6.04 -24.01 -13.57
CA TYR A 33 5.64 -22.70 -13.10
C TYR A 33 5.03 -21.89 -14.24
N TYR A 34 3.98 -21.14 -13.91
CA TYR A 34 3.35 -20.18 -14.81
C TYR A 34 3.44 -18.78 -14.23
N LEU A 35 3.77 -17.81 -15.08
CA LEU A 35 3.92 -16.40 -14.72
C LEU A 35 2.81 -15.61 -15.41
N LEU A 36 2.00 -14.92 -14.64
CA LEU A 36 0.92 -14.08 -15.12
C LEU A 36 1.25 -12.62 -14.76
N PRO A 37 2.00 -11.91 -15.62
CA PRO A 37 2.37 -10.53 -15.36
C PRO A 37 1.22 -9.57 -15.63
N ASN A 38 1.30 -8.42 -14.96
CA ASN A 38 0.56 -7.20 -15.19
C ASN A 38 -0.90 -7.40 -15.60
N PHE A 39 -1.75 -7.55 -14.58
CA PHE A 39 -3.19 -7.48 -14.78
C PHE A 39 -3.86 -6.85 -13.58
N ILE A 40 -5.05 -6.29 -13.81
CA ILE A 40 -5.84 -5.73 -12.74
C ILE A 40 -6.97 -6.70 -12.41
N LEU A 41 -7.19 -6.93 -11.11
CA LEU A 41 -8.24 -7.79 -10.61
C LEU A 41 -9.30 -6.96 -9.89
N LYS A 42 -10.57 -7.13 -10.29
CA LYS A 42 -11.71 -6.42 -9.71
C LYS A 42 -12.80 -7.39 -9.29
N GLN A 43 -13.17 -7.39 -8.01
CA GLN A 43 -14.20 -8.26 -7.44
C GLN A 43 -15.63 -7.74 -7.65
N GLY A 44 -15.98 -7.37 -8.88
CA GLY A 44 -17.30 -6.82 -9.23
C GLY A 44 -17.32 -5.30 -9.39
N PRO A 45 -18.46 -4.69 -9.79
CA PRO A 45 -18.51 -3.29 -10.22
C PRO A 45 -18.14 -2.26 -9.14
N GLU A 46 -18.44 -2.57 -7.88
CA GLU A 46 -18.33 -1.64 -6.74
C GLU A 46 -17.09 -1.86 -5.87
N ARG A 47 -16.35 -2.95 -6.11
CA ARG A 47 -15.14 -3.25 -5.32
C ARG A 47 -13.90 -2.62 -5.94
N ASN A 48 -12.91 -2.37 -5.07
CA ASN A 48 -11.60 -1.88 -5.47
C ASN A 48 -10.95 -2.80 -6.51
N ALA A 49 -10.29 -2.18 -7.47
CA ALA A 49 -9.45 -2.86 -8.42
C ALA A 49 -8.01 -2.89 -7.87
N TYR A 50 -7.37 -4.05 -7.94
CA TYR A 50 -6.00 -4.25 -7.48
C TYR A 50 -5.12 -4.67 -8.64
N GLU A 51 -4.08 -3.90 -8.90
CA GLU A 51 -3.04 -4.24 -9.85
C GLU A 51 -2.17 -5.37 -9.29
N MET A 52 -1.87 -6.35 -10.12
CA MET A 52 -1.04 -7.51 -9.81
C MET A 52 0.18 -7.47 -10.73
N ASP A 53 1.37 -7.22 -10.16
CA ASP A 53 2.61 -7.11 -10.95
C ASP A 53 2.94 -8.47 -11.57
N ILE A 54 3.04 -9.52 -10.75
CA ILE A 54 3.21 -10.90 -11.22
C ILE A 54 2.46 -11.86 -10.30
N VAL A 55 1.59 -12.70 -10.86
CA VAL A 55 1.12 -13.91 -10.16
C VAL A 55 1.91 -15.12 -10.64
N VAL A 56 2.49 -15.86 -9.69
CA VAL A 56 3.25 -17.08 -9.97
C VAL A 56 2.43 -18.29 -9.53
N LEU A 57 2.09 -19.17 -10.47
CA LEU A 57 1.48 -20.47 -10.16
C LEU A 57 2.57 -21.52 -10.10
N ALA A 58 2.86 -22.02 -8.89
CA ALA A 58 3.76 -23.12 -8.64
C ALA A 58 2.97 -24.43 -8.45
N PRO A 59 3.62 -25.62 -8.50
CA PRO A 59 2.94 -26.89 -8.22
C PRO A 59 2.37 -27.03 -6.81
N HIS A 60 2.76 -26.17 -5.88
CA HIS A 60 2.43 -26.25 -4.45
C HIS A 60 1.71 -25.00 -3.91
N ALA A 61 1.70 -23.90 -4.65
CA ALA A 61 1.15 -22.62 -4.18
C ALA A 61 0.89 -21.64 -5.31
N VAL A 62 0.15 -20.59 -4.99
CA VAL A 62 -0.02 -19.38 -5.79
C VAL A 62 0.68 -18.25 -5.06
N TYR A 63 1.57 -17.52 -5.73
CA TYR A 63 2.24 -16.36 -5.16
C TYR A 63 1.74 -15.08 -5.81
N VAL A 64 1.44 -14.07 -5.01
CA VAL A 64 1.24 -12.69 -5.48
C VAL A 64 2.54 -11.95 -5.24
N VAL A 65 3.19 -11.56 -6.32
CA VAL A 65 4.49 -10.90 -6.29
C VAL A 65 4.31 -9.41 -6.53
N GLU A 66 4.77 -8.59 -5.59
CA GLU A 66 4.91 -7.14 -5.74
C GLU A 66 6.38 -6.81 -5.98
N CYS A 67 6.68 -6.03 -7.01
CA CYS A 67 8.03 -5.61 -7.32
C CYS A 67 8.21 -4.13 -6.93
N LYS A 68 9.24 -3.81 -6.14
CA LYS A 68 9.63 -2.41 -5.91
C LYS A 68 11.11 -2.20 -6.20
N GLU A 69 11.39 -1.21 -7.02
CA GLU A 69 12.74 -0.83 -7.40
C GLU A 69 13.35 0.13 -6.36
N TRP A 70 13.60 -0.37 -5.15
CA TRP A 70 14.16 0.43 -4.06
C TRP A 70 15.60 0.07 -3.80
N TYR A 71 16.51 1.06 -3.78
CA TYR A 71 17.93 0.86 -3.53
C TYR A 71 18.38 1.40 -2.18
N GLY A 72 19.44 0.79 -1.62
CA GLY A 72 20.03 1.19 -0.36
C GLY A 72 19.61 0.28 0.79
N ARG A 73 19.25 0.85 1.94
CA ARG A 73 18.98 0.14 3.18
C ARG A 73 17.50 0.19 3.55
N LEU A 74 16.84 -0.96 3.58
CA LEU A 74 15.46 -1.10 4.03
C LEU A 74 15.44 -1.67 5.44
N THR A 75 14.85 -0.96 6.40
CA THR A 75 14.75 -1.35 7.82
C THR A 75 13.31 -1.21 8.29
N GLY A 76 12.94 -1.84 9.40
CA GLY A 76 11.58 -1.74 9.95
C GLY A 76 11.06 -3.03 10.53
N ASP A 77 9.75 -3.08 10.76
CA ASP A 77 9.01 -4.22 11.32
C ASP A 77 7.73 -4.49 10.51
N ASP A 78 6.75 -5.18 11.10
CA ASP A 78 5.48 -5.48 10.42
C ASP A 78 4.58 -4.23 10.26
N TRP A 79 4.87 -3.12 10.94
CA TRP A 79 4.06 -1.90 10.96
C TRP A 79 4.61 -0.78 10.09
N GLU A 80 5.91 -0.55 10.09
CA GLU A 80 6.52 0.55 9.32
C GLU A 80 7.88 0.13 8.77
N TRP A 81 8.07 0.37 7.47
CA TRP A 81 9.37 0.25 6.80
C TRP A 81 9.96 1.61 6.50
N LEU A 82 11.29 1.70 6.59
CA LEU A 82 12.07 2.88 6.30
C LEU A 82 13.13 2.56 5.24
N LEU A 83 13.05 3.26 4.11
CA LEU A 83 14.09 3.23 3.09
C LEU A 83 15.09 4.35 3.31
N ASN A 84 16.36 3.98 3.48
CA ASN A 84 17.48 4.88 3.76
C ASN A 84 17.23 5.79 4.97
N ASP A 85 16.59 5.23 6.00
CA ASP A 85 16.22 5.89 7.27
C ASP A 85 15.32 7.12 7.12
N ARG A 86 14.67 7.32 5.96
CA ARG A 86 13.88 8.51 5.68
C ARG A 86 12.47 8.21 5.20
N HIS A 87 12.36 7.53 4.07
CA HIS A 87 11.07 7.31 3.44
C HIS A 87 10.31 6.21 4.18
N ALA A 88 9.22 6.58 4.84
CA ALA A 88 8.38 5.67 5.60
C ALA A 88 7.24 5.09 4.76
N PHE A 89 7.08 3.77 4.85
CA PHE A 89 5.99 3.02 4.25
C PHE A 89 5.22 2.34 5.38
N GLY A 90 3.94 2.70 5.53
CA GLY A 90 3.08 2.14 6.56
C GLY A 90 2.49 0.80 6.11
N LYS A 91 2.72 -0.25 6.90
CA LYS A 91 2.14 -1.59 6.71
C LYS A 91 2.21 -2.09 5.26
N PRO A 92 3.40 -2.07 4.61
CA PRO A 92 3.51 -2.36 3.18
C PRO A 92 3.03 -3.78 2.80
N MET A 93 3.09 -4.71 3.75
CA MET A 93 2.65 -6.10 3.56
C MET A 93 1.13 -6.28 3.68
N ASP A 94 0.42 -5.41 4.40
CA ASP A 94 -1.05 -5.50 4.54
C ASP A 94 -1.72 -5.36 3.16
N LEU A 95 -1.25 -4.41 2.34
CA LEU A 95 -1.75 -4.26 0.99
C LEU A 95 -1.52 -5.52 0.15
N LEU A 96 -0.31 -6.08 0.20
CA LEU A 96 0.00 -7.28 -0.57
C LEU A 96 -0.80 -8.49 -0.07
N GLU A 97 -1.03 -8.59 1.24
CA GLU A 97 -1.91 -9.61 1.83
C GLU A 97 -3.37 -9.44 1.39
N ILE A 98 -3.88 -8.20 1.31
CA ILE A 98 -5.19 -7.89 0.73
C ILE A 98 -5.23 -8.38 -0.72
N LYS A 99 -4.21 -8.09 -1.54
CA LYS A 99 -4.12 -8.60 -2.92
C LYS A 99 -4.21 -10.14 -2.96
N CYS A 100 -3.53 -10.84 -2.05
CA CYS A 100 -3.67 -12.31 -1.90
C CYS A 100 -5.08 -12.75 -1.56
N LYS A 101 -5.74 -12.12 -0.57
CA LYS A 101 -7.12 -12.43 -0.16
C LYS A 101 -8.10 -12.20 -1.31
N VAL A 102 -7.92 -11.10 -2.03
CA VAL A 102 -8.75 -10.72 -3.17
C VAL A 102 -8.59 -11.72 -4.31
N LEU A 103 -7.35 -12.10 -4.64
CA LEU A 103 -7.08 -13.15 -5.63
C LEU A 103 -7.67 -14.50 -5.22
N LYS A 104 -7.46 -14.94 -3.96
CA LYS A 104 -7.99 -16.21 -3.46
C LYS A 104 -9.51 -16.27 -3.56
N SER A 105 -10.19 -15.19 -3.16
CA SER A 105 -11.65 -15.10 -3.26
C SER A 105 -12.13 -15.06 -4.71
N PHE A 106 -11.41 -14.39 -5.61
CA PHE A 106 -11.72 -14.36 -7.05
C PHE A 106 -11.58 -15.73 -7.71
N LEU A 107 -10.54 -16.49 -7.34
CA LEU A 107 -10.32 -17.85 -7.85
C LEU A 107 -11.32 -18.87 -7.33
N GLY A 108 -11.99 -18.60 -6.20
CA GLY A 108 -13.06 -19.44 -5.65
C GLY A 108 -12.59 -20.80 -5.16
N ALA A 109 -13.43 -21.83 -5.34
CA ALA A 109 -13.18 -23.19 -4.85
C ALA A 109 -11.85 -23.80 -5.35
N PRO A 110 -11.43 -23.63 -6.62
CA PRO A 110 -10.13 -24.11 -7.10
C PRO A 110 -8.92 -23.65 -6.28
N ALA A 111 -8.94 -22.42 -5.73
CA ALA A 111 -7.83 -21.90 -4.94
C ALA A 111 -7.78 -22.43 -3.50
N GLN A 112 -8.78 -23.19 -3.03
CA GLN A 112 -8.73 -23.79 -1.69
C GLN A 112 -7.69 -24.92 -1.59
N ARG A 113 -7.26 -25.47 -2.74
CA ARG A 113 -6.25 -26.52 -2.82
C ARG A 113 -4.82 -26.00 -2.71
N ALA A 114 -4.63 -24.67 -2.74
CA ALA A 114 -3.32 -24.06 -2.70
C ALA A 114 -3.25 -22.93 -1.67
N ARG A 115 -2.08 -22.79 -1.07
CA ARG A 115 -1.77 -21.58 -0.32
C ARG A 115 -1.60 -20.43 -1.31
N VAL A 116 -2.27 -19.30 -1.03
CA VAL A 116 -1.99 -18.03 -1.72
C VAL A 116 -1.08 -17.22 -0.80
N SER A 117 0.14 -16.92 -1.26
CA SER A 117 1.19 -16.32 -0.44
C SER A 117 1.68 -15.00 -1.03
N PRO A 118 1.91 -13.96 -0.20
CA PRO A 118 2.53 -12.73 -0.66
C PRO A 118 4.04 -12.92 -0.84
N LEU A 119 4.63 -12.15 -1.76
CA LEU A 119 6.07 -12.04 -1.95
C LEU A 119 6.44 -10.64 -2.46
N TYR A 120 7.18 -9.87 -1.67
CA TYR A 120 7.75 -8.58 -2.03
C TYR A 120 9.15 -8.80 -2.60
N VAL A 121 9.42 -8.29 -3.80
CA VAL A 121 10.69 -8.46 -4.52
C VAL A 121 11.39 -7.12 -4.72
N LEU A 122 12.65 -7.05 -4.30
CA LEU A 122 13.52 -5.89 -4.37
C LEU A 122 14.80 -6.18 -5.19
N PRO A 123 15.51 -5.17 -5.70
CA PRO A 123 16.80 -5.35 -6.34
C PRO A 123 17.81 -6.08 -5.44
N ASP A 124 18.74 -6.84 -6.04
CA ASP A 124 19.79 -7.55 -5.29
C ASP A 124 20.77 -6.60 -4.56
N ALA A 125 20.86 -5.36 -5.01
CA ALA A 125 21.65 -4.32 -4.36
C ALA A 125 20.99 -3.77 -3.07
N THR A 126 19.78 -4.18 -2.73
CA THR A 126 19.02 -3.68 -1.59
C THR A 126 19.37 -4.45 -0.33
N ARG A 127 19.85 -3.74 0.70
CA ARG A 127 20.13 -4.32 2.01
C ARG A 127 18.85 -4.36 2.83
N ILE A 128 18.25 -5.55 2.93
CA ILE A 128 17.01 -5.79 3.67
C ILE A 128 17.34 -6.15 5.13
N GLN A 129 16.87 -5.33 6.06
CA GLN A 129 17.07 -5.44 7.52
C GLN A 129 15.75 -5.20 8.26
N ILE A 130 14.66 -5.77 7.73
CA ILE A 130 13.36 -5.76 8.41
C ILE A 130 13.27 -6.91 9.43
N THR A 131 12.49 -6.69 10.48
CA THR A 131 12.13 -7.69 11.50
C THR A 131 10.65 -8.06 11.35
N GLY A 132 10.10 -8.85 12.28
CA GLY A 132 8.69 -9.25 12.25
C GLY A 132 8.39 -10.50 11.43
N GLY A 133 7.10 -10.88 11.40
CA GLY A 133 6.60 -12.08 10.74
C GLY A 133 6.70 -12.02 9.22
N TRP A 134 6.67 -10.81 8.65
CA TRP A 134 6.73 -10.65 7.20
C TRP A 134 8.14 -10.67 6.61
N LYS A 135 9.19 -10.70 7.43
CA LYS A 135 10.60 -10.70 6.98
C LYS A 135 10.88 -11.74 5.88
N GLN A 136 10.34 -12.94 6.02
CA GLN A 136 10.57 -14.03 5.06
C GLN A 136 9.88 -13.83 3.70
N HIS A 137 8.96 -12.88 3.61
CA HIS A 137 8.20 -12.54 2.41
C HIS A 137 8.73 -11.29 1.70
N CYS A 138 9.76 -10.61 2.23
CA CYS A 138 10.42 -9.48 1.57
C CYS A 138 11.85 -9.88 1.21
N LEU A 139 12.11 -10.10 -0.08
CA LEU A 139 13.33 -10.72 -0.56
C LEU A 139 13.92 -9.96 -1.74
N THR A 140 15.23 -10.09 -1.90
CA THR A 140 15.89 -9.69 -3.14
C THR A 140 15.50 -10.63 -4.30
N LEU A 141 15.68 -10.21 -5.55
CA LEU A 141 15.39 -11.02 -6.74
C LEU A 141 16.08 -12.39 -6.70
N SER A 142 17.36 -12.45 -6.32
CA SER A 142 18.08 -13.71 -6.22
C SER A 142 17.55 -14.61 -5.09
N GLN A 143 17.11 -14.03 -3.97
CA GLN A 143 16.54 -14.79 -2.85
C GLN A 143 15.11 -15.27 -3.15
N SER A 144 14.33 -14.49 -3.89
CA SER A 144 12.94 -14.81 -4.22
C SER A 144 12.82 -16.07 -5.08
N LEU A 145 13.78 -16.33 -5.97
CA LEU A 145 13.87 -17.58 -6.74
C LEU A 145 13.96 -18.83 -5.86
N LYS A 146 14.74 -18.77 -4.76
CA LYS A 146 14.85 -19.88 -3.81
C LYS A 146 13.55 -20.04 -3.03
N PHE A 147 12.98 -18.93 -2.57
CA PHE A 147 11.72 -18.92 -1.85
C PHE A 147 10.56 -19.56 -2.63
N LEU A 148 10.41 -19.20 -3.91
CA LEU A 148 9.37 -19.74 -4.80
C LEU A 148 9.48 -21.27 -5.01
N GLN A 149 10.66 -21.85 -4.77
CA GLN A 149 10.95 -23.26 -4.96
C GLN A 149 11.00 -24.07 -3.65
N GLU A 150 10.80 -23.43 -2.49
CA GLU A 150 10.88 -24.04 -1.16
C GLU A 150 9.50 -24.03 -0.46
N PRO A 151 8.61 -25.01 -0.72
CA PRO A 151 7.25 -25.05 -0.17
C PRO A 151 7.17 -24.95 1.36
N ALA A 152 8.20 -25.49 2.05
CA ALA A 152 8.28 -25.47 3.51
C ALA A 152 8.32 -24.06 4.10
N ARG A 153 8.83 -23.05 3.37
CA ARG A 153 8.86 -21.64 3.83
C ARG A 153 7.48 -21.03 4.01
N ILE A 154 6.50 -21.58 3.31
CA ILE A 154 5.09 -21.21 3.43
C ILE A 154 4.29 -22.35 4.05
N GLY A 155 4.92 -23.22 4.86
CA GLY A 155 4.23 -24.30 5.59
C GLY A 155 3.47 -25.28 4.70
N VAL A 156 3.83 -25.42 3.43
CA VAL A 156 3.25 -26.40 2.51
C VAL A 156 4.15 -27.63 2.47
N THR A 157 3.59 -28.81 2.73
CA THR A 157 4.35 -30.07 2.84
C THR A 157 4.29 -30.94 1.59
N SER A 158 3.37 -30.69 0.66
CA SER A 158 3.26 -31.44 -0.59
C SER A 158 2.75 -30.59 -1.75
N ALA A 159 3.12 -30.97 -2.98
CA ALA A 159 2.57 -30.36 -4.20
C ALA A 159 1.09 -30.71 -4.32
N SER A 160 0.22 -29.70 -4.28
CA SER A 160 -1.23 -29.86 -4.23
C SER A 160 -1.95 -29.46 -5.53
N LEU A 161 -1.23 -28.84 -6.47
CA LEU A 161 -1.76 -28.38 -7.75
C LEU A 161 -1.22 -29.24 -8.90
N SER A 162 -2.08 -30.05 -9.50
CA SER A 162 -1.78 -30.72 -10.76
C SER A 162 -1.70 -29.71 -11.91
N GLN A 163 -1.17 -30.13 -13.05
CA GLN A 163 -1.18 -29.30 -14.26
C GLN A 163 -2.61 -28.90 -14.67
N SER A 164 -3.60 -29.78 -14.49
CA SER A 164 -5.01 -29.48 -14.76
C SER A 164 -5.56 -28.41 -13.80
N ASP A 165 -5.18 -28.47 -12.52
CA ASP A 165 -5.58 -27.47 -11.53
C ASP A 165 -4.99 -26.10 -11.89
N GLN A 166 -3.70 -26.04 -12.23
CA GLN A 166 -3.04 -24.80 -12.67
C GLN A 166 -3.71 -24.22 -13.92
N GLN A 167 -4.05 -25.06 -14.92
CA GLN A 167 -4.75 -24.61 -16.13
C GLN A 167 -6.17 -24.09 -15.82
N THR A 168 -6.86 -24.68 -14.85
CA THR A 168 -8.15 -24.16 -14.37
C THR A 168 -7.99 -22.77 -13.77
N LEU A 169 -6.99 -22.55 -12.91
CA LEU A 169 -6.71 -21.23 -12.33
C LEU A 169 -6.37 -20.19 -13.41
N ILE A 170 -5.53 -20.57 -14.39
CA ILE A 170 -5.17 -19.70 -15.53
C ILE A 170 -6.42 -19.26 -16.29
N ARG A 171 -7.32 -20.19 -16.63
CA ARG A 171 -8.57 -19.87 -17.36
C ARG A 171 -9.46 -18.91 -16.59
N ILE A 172 -9.56 -19.07 -15.26
CA ILE A 172 -10.36 -18.15 -14.41
C ILE A 172 -9.76 -16.74 -14.45
N ILE A 173 -8.42 -16.61 -14.33
CA ILE A 173 -7.72 -15.32 -14.41
C ILE A 173 -7.91 -14.70 -15.81
N GLN A 174 -7.67 -15.47 -16.87
CA GLN A 174 -7.85 -15.03 -18.26
C GLN A 174 -9.28 -14.59 -18.57
N GLY A 175 -10.29 -15.24 -18.01
CA GLY A 175 -11.70 -14.85 -18.16
C GLY A 175 -12.02 -13.47 -17.57
N SER A 176 -11.16 -12.91 -16.72
CA SER A 176 -11.28 -11.52 -16.23
C SER A 176 -10.53 -10.51 -17.09
N TRP A 177 -9.58 -10.95 -17.90
CA TRP A 177 -8.79 -10.11 -18.79
C TRP A 177 -9.65 -9.65 -19.97
N GLY A 178 -10.26 -8.48 -19.84
CA GLY A 178 -11.23 -7.95 -20.81
C GLY A 178 -12.31 -7.09 -20.17
N LYS A 179 -12.46 -7.13 -18.83
CA LYS A 179 -13.21 -6.07 -18.15
C LYS A 179 -12.37 -4.79 -18.27
N ARG A 180 -12.93 -3.75 -18.91
CA ARG A 180 -12.30 -2.43 -19.00
C ARG A 180 -12.11 -1.90 -17.58
N ILE A 181 -10.93 -2.09 -17.02
CA ILE A 181 -10.62 -1.65 -15.66
C ILE A 181 -10.05 -0.23 -15.78
N ARG A 182 -10.62 0.69 -15.00
CA ARG A 182 -10.05 2.03 -14.88
C ARG A 182 -8.60 1.88 -14.42
N ALA A 183 -7.66 2.41 -15.20
CA ALA A 183 -6.28 2.51 -14.78
C ALA A 183 -6.21 3.18 -13.39
N PRO A 184 -5.22 2.83 -12.56
CA PRO A 184 -5.04 3.46 -11.26
C PRO A 184 -5.02 4.98 -11.42
N ARG A 185 -5.66 5.69 -10.47
CA ARG A 185 -5.73 7.14 -10.50
C ARG A 185 -4.31 7.70 -10.43
N LYS A 186 -3.90 8.47 -11.44
CA LYS A 186 -2.56 9.08 -11.50
C LYS A 186 -2.52 10.51 -10.95
N LYS A 187 -3.69 11.15 -10.77
CA LYS A 187 -3.79 12.55 -10.38
C LYS A 187 -5.06 12.81 -9.57
N VAL A 188 -4.99 13.70 -8.58
CA VAL A 188 -6.15 14.28 -7.90
C VAL A 188 -5.90 15.76 -7.64
N GLY A 189 -6.88 16.60 -7.97
CA GLY A 189 -6.70 18.06 -7.94
C GLY A 189 -5.43 18.48 -8.68
N SER A 190 -4.54 19.18 -7.99
CA SER A 190 -3.25 19.65 -8.51
C SER A 190 -2.07 18.72 -8.23
N TYR A 191 -2.28 17.47 -7.79
CA TYR A 191 -1.21 16.56 -7.37
C TYR A 191 -1.18 15.30 -8.22
N ASN A 192 -0.01 14.92 -8.74
CA ASN A 192 0.15 13.59 -9.31
C ASN A 192 0.50 12.60 -8.19
N LEU A 193 -0.16 11.44 -8.22
CA LEU A 193 0.05 10.36 -7.27
C LEU A 193 1.23 9.52 -7.74
N VAL A 194 2.21 9.31 -6.86
CA VAL A 194 3.45 8.60 -7.13
C VAL A 194 3.32 7.16 -6.67
N ASP A 195 3.21 6.95 -5.36
CA ASP A 195 3.13 5.64 -4.74
C ASP A 195 1.92 5.57 -3.81
N MET A 196 1.23 4.44 -3.81
CA MET A 196 0.23 4.16 -2.77
C MET A 196 0.95 3.61 -1.54
N LEU A 197 0.82 4.33 -0.42
CA LEU A 197 1.50 4.06 0.84
C LEU A 197 0.71 3.10 1.72
N HIS A 198 -0.62 3.27 1.77
CA HIS A 198 -1.48 2.50 2.67
C HIS A 198 -2.93 2.52 2.21
N GLU A 199 -3.67 1.44 2.49
CA GLU A 199 -5.12 1.35 2.33
C GLU A 199 -5.75 0.96 3.68
N GLU A 200 -6.62 1.82 4.21
CA GLU A 200 -7.27 1.65 5.51
C GLU A 200 -8.50 0.72 5.40
N GLU A 201 -8.85 0.05 6.51
CA GLU A 201 -10.11 -0.67 6.67
C GLU A 201 -11.29 0.33 6.61
N GLY A 202 -11.88 0.46 5.42
CA GLY A 202 -12.84 1.52 5.10
C GLY A 202 -12.66 2.07 3.68
N GLY A 203 -11.57 1.72 3.01
CA GLY A 203 -11.32 2.04 1.60
C GLY A 203 -10.63 3.38 1.39
N ALA A 204 -10.16 4.04 2.46
CA ALA A 204 -9.33 5.22 2.36
C ALA A 204 -7.93 4.82 1.85
N LYS A 205 -7.43 5.51 0.85
CA LYS A 205 -6.13 5.24 0.23
C LYS A 205 -5.20 6.42 0.43
N THR A 206 -4.01 6.16 0.96
CA THR A 206 -2.99 7.17 1.19
C THR A 206 -1.89 7.04 0.15
N TYR A 207 -1.50 8.15 -0.45
CA TYR A 207 -0.51 8.23 -1.51
C TYR A 207 0.59 9.22 -1.16
N LEU A 208 1.81 8.92 -1.63
CA LEU A 208 2.86 9.90 -1.83
C LEU A 208 2.56 10.66 -3.13
N ALA A 209 2.71 11.98 -3.13
CA ALA A 209 2.40 12.81 -4.27
C ALA A 209 3.39 13.97 -4.42
N HIS A 210 3.41 14.55 -5.61
CA HIS A 210 4.08 15.81 -5.93
C HIS A 210 3.10 16.75 -6.64
N HIS A 211 3.35 18.05 -6.57
CA HIS A 211 2.51 19.01 -7.26
C HIS A 211 2.70 18.87 -8.79
N ALA A 212 1.60 18.85 -9.53
CA ALA A 212 1.60 18.51 -10.95
C ALA A 212 2.21 19.59 -11.85
N LEU A 213 2.15 20.86 -11.43
CA LEU A 213 2.59 22.02 -12.21
C LEU A 213 3.77 22.77 -11.59
N ILE A 214 4.19 22.40 -10.37
CA ILE A 214 5.33 23.04 -9.70
C ILE A 214 6.49 22.07 -9.80
N THR A 215 7.58 22.53 -10.38
CA THR A 215 8.81 21.75 -10.52
C THR A 215 9.70 22.00 -9.30
N ASP A 216 9.27 21.48 -8.15
CA ASP A 216 10.09 21.39 -6.95
C ASP A 216 10.19 19.92 -6.50
N ASN A 217 11.00 19.68 -5.47
CA ASN A 217 11.13 18.36 -4.86
C ASN A 217 10.19 18.20 -3.64
N SER A 218 9.18 19.06 -3.50
CA SER A 218 8.25 18.99 -2.38
C SER A 218 7.36 17.77 -2.53
N LYS A 219 7.29 16.99 -1.45
CA LYS A 219 6.44 15.81 -1.36
C LYS A 219 5.23 16.12 -0.50
N TYR A 220 4.13 15.47 -0.83
CA TYR A 220 2.87 15.59 -0.12
C TYR A 220 2.31 14.21 0.18
N ARG A 221 1.56 14.12 1.27
CA ARG A 221 0.73 12.96 1.55
C ARG A 221 -0.71 13.29 1.18
N VAL A 222 -1.27 12.50 0.26
CA VAL A 222 -2.63 12.65 -0.23
C VAL A 222 -3.46 11.45 0.21
N ARG A 223 -4.47 11.68 1.04
CA ARG A 223 -5.41 10.65 1.48
C ARG A 223 -6.74 10.83 0.75
N ILE A 224 -7.26 9.75 0.19
CA ILE A 224 -8.44 9.73 -0.68
C ILE A 224 -9.48 8.78 -0.10
N TRP A 225 -10.69 9.27 0.11
CA TRP A 225 -11.84 8.46 0.52
C TRP A 225 -12.83 8.39 -0.63
N ASN A 226 -13.12 7.19 -1.11
CA ASN A 226 -14.18 6.96 -2.08
C ASN A 226 -15.44 6.51 -1.33
N LEU A 227 -16.56 7.19 -1.59
CA LEU A 227 -17.87 6.82 -1.07
C LEU A 227 -18.61 5.98 -2.10
N SER A 228 -19.37 4.99 -1.62
CA SER A 228 -20.22 4.17 -2.47
C SER A 228 -21.40 5.02 -2.97
N PRO A 229 -21.70 5.02 -4.29
CA PRO A 229 -22.84 5.77 -4.83
C PRO A 229 -24.20 5.19 -4.42
N GLN A 230 -24.22 4.03 -3.76
CA GLN A 230 -25.41 3.38 -3.22
C GLN A 230 -25.76 3.89 -1.81
N LEU A 231 -24.84 4.61 -1.15
CA LEU A 231 -25.13 5.23 0.15
C LEU A 231 -26.23 6.27 -0.02
N SER A 232 -27.17 6.30 0.92
CA SER A 232 -28.12 7.40 0.99
C SER A 232 -27.40 8.73 1.22
N GLU A 233 -28.06 9.84 0.91
CA GLU A 233 -27.52 11.18 1.15
C GLU A 233 -27.17 11.40 2.63
N ALA A 234 -28.01 10.88 3.54
CA ALA A 234 -27.78 10.96 4.98
C ALA A 234 -26.54 10.16 5.43
N GLU A 235 -26.36 8.93 4.94
CA GLU A 235 -25.19 8.10 5.25
C GLU A 235 -23.90 8.68 4.68
N SER A 236 -23.96 9.21 3.45
CA SER A 236 -22.83 9.89 2.81
C SER A 236 -22.39 11.11 3.62
N LYS A 237 -23.36 11.92 4.07
CA LYS A 237 -23.13 13.10 4.91
C LYS A 237 -22.55 12.72 6.27
N GLU A 238 -23.01 11.63 6.89
CA GLU A 238 -22.45 11.19 8.17
C GLU A 238 -21.02 10.68 8.02
N ARG A 239 -20.72 9.89 6.98
CA ARG A 239 -19.33 9.48 6.68
C ARG A 239 -18.43 10.69 6.45
N LEU A 240 -18.90 11.67 5.69
CA LEU A 240 -18.19 12.93 5.50
C LEU A 240 -17.94 13.63 6.84
N ASN A 241 -18.95 13.75 7.70
CA ASN A 241 -18.78 14.40 8.99
C ASN A 241 -17.73 13.70 9.86
N VAL A 242 -17.68 12.36 9.85
CA VAL A 242 -16.68 11.60 10.60
C VAL A 242 -15.26 11.91 10.11
N ILE A 243 -15.06 11.99 8.79
CA ILE A 243 -13.75 12.31 8.18
C ILE A 243 -13.38 13.79 8.38
N ARG A 244 -14.36 14.68 8.21
CA ARG A 244 -14.17 16.13 8.23
C ARG A 244 -13.89 16.67 9.62
N ARG A 245 -14.50 16.11 10.67
CA ARG A 245 -14.36 16.58 12.06
C ARG A 245 -12.88 16.70 12.51
N PRO A 246 -12.02 15.66 12.38
CA PRO A 246 -10.60 15.77 12.70
C PRO A 246 -9.86 16.82 11.85
N THR A 247 -10.12 16.85 10.55
CA THR A 247 -9.49 17.77 9.60
C THR A 247 -9.84 19.23 9.91
N GLU A 248 -11.12 19.53 10.19
CA GLU A 248 -11.59 20.84 10.63
C GLU A 248 -10.94 21.26 11.95
N ALA A 249 -10.84 20.34 12.92
CA ALA A 249 -10.21 20.63 14.20
C ALA A 249 -8.74 21.06 14.02
N VAL A 250 -7.99 20.37 13.16
CA VAL A 250 -6.60 20.74 12.84
C VAL A 250 -6.53 22.06 12.06
N ALA A 251 -7.40 22.25 11.08
CA ALA A 251 -7.43 23.47 10.28
C ALA A 251 -7.74 24.73 11.13
N GLN A 252 -8.62 24.62 12.13
CA GLN A 252 -8.97 25.72 13.03
C GLN A 252 -7.85 26.11 14.01
N ILE A 253 -6.92 25.20 14.30
CA ILE A 253 -5.72 25.49 15.09
C ILE A 253 -4.75 26.36 14.28
N GLY A 254 -4.66 26.11 12.97
CA GLY A 254 -3.75 26.80 12.06
C GLY A 254 -2.35 26.17 12.06
N SER A 255 -1.35 26.94 11.61
CA SER A 255 0.04 26.46 11.57
C SER A 255 0.59 26.33 13.00
N HIS A 256 1.15 25.15 13.31
CA HIS A 256 1.80 24.88 14.59
C HIS A 256 3.00 23.94 14.36
N PRO A 257 4.18 24.19 14.96
CA PRO A 257 5.40 23.44 14.68
C PRO A 257 5.34 21.95 15.03
N ASN A 258 4.42 21.57 15.92
CA ASN A 258 4.24 20.18 16.37
C ASN A 258 2.90 19.55 15.93
N LEU A 259 2.18 20.17 14.98
CA LEU A 259 0.99 19.59 14.37
C LEU A 259 1.18 19.53 12.86
N LEU A 260 0.79 18.39 12.27
CA LEU A 260 0.85 18.24 10.83
C LEU A 260 -0.18 19.16 10.17
N ARG A 261 0.27 19.99 9.24
CA ARG A 261 -0.59 20.94 8.56
C ARG A 261 -1.46 20.26 7.50
N VAL A 262 -2.76 20.51 7.56
CA VAL A 262 -3.68 20.27 6.44
C VAL A 262 -3.50 21.42 5.44
N LEU A 263 -3.06 21.07 4.24
CA LEU A 263 -2.81 22.02 3.15
C LEU A 263 -4.06 22.20 2.28
N GLN A 264 -4.83 21.13 2.11
CA GLN A 264 -6.03 21.13 1.28
C GLN A 264 -6.98 20.02 1.71
N PHE A 265 -8.29 20.27 1.63
CA PHE A 265 -9.33 19.27 1.84
C PHE A 265 -10.51 19.61 0.95
N ASP A 266 -10.77 18.78 -0.06
CA ASP A 266 -11.76 19.06 -1.10
C ASP A 266 -12.48 17.79 -1.57
N GLU A 267 -13.59 17.99 -2.29
CA GLU A 267 -14.30 16.93 -3.00
C GLU A 267 -13.49 16.38 -4.17
N LEU A 268 -13.68 15.10 -4.47
CA LEU A 268 -13.12 14.48 -5.66
C LEU A 268 -13.85 14.99 -6.92
N PRO A 269 -13.13 15.51 -7.93
CA PRO A 269 -13.78 15.95 -9.16
C PRO A 269 -14.48 14.77 -9.86
N ASN A 270 -15.78 14.92 -10.12
CA ASN A 270 -16.61 13.94 -10.85
C ASN A 270 -16.69 12.54 -10.18
N GLU A 271 -16.38 12.43 -8.90
CA GLU A 271 -16.47 11.18 -8.14
C GLU A 271 -17.04 11.43 -6.75
N PHE A 272 -17.76 10.45 -6.19
CA PHE A 272 -18.30 10.56 -4.84
C PHE A 272 -17.19 10.29 -3.82
N GLY A 273 -16.67 11.34 -3.20
CA GLY A 273 -15.60 11.22 -2.21
C GLY A 273 -14.83 12.50 -1.99
N PHE A 274 -13.78 12.41 -1.19
CA PHE A 274 -12.97 13.55 -0.77
C PHE A 274 -11.49 13.20 -0.77
N TYR A 275 -10.64 14.23 -0.78
CA TYR A 275 -9.22 14.07 -0.57
C TYR A 275 -8.67 15.11 0.40
N GLU A 276 -7.70 14.70 1.19
CA GLU A 276 -6.93 15.54 2.12
C GLU A 276 -5.48 15.55 1.70
N VAL A 277 -4.86 16.73 1.70
CA VAL A 277 -3.44 16.91 1.43
C VAL A 277 -2.77 17.44 2.69
N THR A 278 -1.69 16.76 3.08
CA THR A 278 -0.84 17.13 4.22
C THR A 278 0.61 17.20 3.81
N GLU A 279 1.41 17.91 4.61
CA GLU A 279 2.88 17.92 4.47
C GLU A 279 3.45 16.49 4.57
N TRP A 280 4.55 16.24 3.87
CA TRP A 280 5.28 14.97 3.97
C TRP A 280 6.36 15.03 5.05
N SER A 281 6.46 13.97 5.85
CA SER A 281 7.58 13.77 6.78
C SER A 281 8.55 12.74 6.20
N GLU A 282 9.80 13.16 5.99
CA GLU A 282 10.90 12.32 5.54
C GLU A 282 11.53 11.49 6.67
N PHE A 283 10.92 11.38 7.85
CA PHE A 283 11.51 10.66 8.99
C PHE A 283 10.65 9.53 9.56
N GLY A 284 9.45 9.35 8.99
CA GLY A 284 8.48 8.36 9.43
C GLY A 284 7.78 8.72 10.73
N THR A 285 7.30 7.70 11.43
CA THR A 285 6.60 7.86 12.70
C THR A 285 7.54 7.64 13.89
N LEU A 286 7.14 8.14 15.07
CA LEU A 286 7.85 7.83 16.31
C LEU A 286 7.83 6.31 16.60
N HIS A 287 6.77 5.60 16.18
CA HIS A 287 6.68 4.15 16.26
C HIS A 287 7.83 3.50 15.49
N GLY A 288 7.97 3.80 14.19
CA GLY A 288 9.05 3.20 13.40
C GLY A 288 10.43 3.69 13.81
N TYR A 289 10.56 4.88 14.43
CA TYR A 289 11.82 5.25 15.09
C TYR A 289 12.15 4.31 16.24
N LEU A 290 11.22 4.13 17.18
CA LEU A 290 11.47 3.39 18.43
C LEU A 290 11.63 1.88 18.23
N ASN A 291 10.94 1.30 17.24
CA ASN A 291 10.96 -0.14 16.98
C ASN A 291 12.02 -0.56 15.95
N ASN A 292 12.74 0.38 15.35
CA ASN A 292 13.82 0.07 14.42
C ASN A 292 15.15 -0.08 15.15
N SER A 293 15.56 -1.33 15.39
CA SER A 293 16.83 -1.67 16.06
C SER A 293 18.08 -1.14 15.36
N SER A 294 17.98 -0.68 14.10
CA SER A 294 19.09 -0.07 13.37
C SER A 294 19.28 1.41 13.69
N ARG A 295 18.34 2.05 14.41
CA ARG A 295 18.41 3.46 14.82
C ARG A 295 19.06 3.61 16.20
N PRO A 296 19.77 4.73 16.43
CA PRO A 296 20.30 5.03 17.75
C PRO A 296 19.15 5.27 18.73
N GLN A 297 19.35 4.83 19.98
CA GLN A 297 18.41 5.15 21.04
C GLN A 297 18.36 6.66 21.28
N LEU A 298 17.16 7.18 21.51
CA LEU A 298 16.98 8.58 21.87
C LEU A 298 17.68 8.86 23.20
N THR A 299 18.45 9.94 23.25
CA THR A 299 18.99 10.50 24.49
C THR A 299 17.87 11.01 25.40
N VAL A 300 18.17 11.22 26.69
CA VAL A 300 17.21 11.83 27.62
C VAL A 300 16.70 13.18 27.10
N ARG A 301 17.60 13.99 26.53
CA ARG A 301 17.29 15.30 25.96
C ARG A 301 16.30 15.19 24.80
N GLU A 302 16.56 14.34 23.82
CA GLU A 302 15.66 14.17 22.66
C GLU A 302 14.28 13.66 23.09
N ARG A 303 14.22 12.76 24.09
CA ARG A 303 12.92 12.30 24.65
C ARG A 303 12.15 13.44 25.30
N LEU A 304 12.82 14.32 26.03
CA LEU A 304 12.20 15.51 26.64
C LEU A 304 11.74 16.51 25.57
N GLU A 305 12.52 16.71 24.52
CA GLU A 305 12.15 17.57 23.38
C GLU A 305 10.91 17.05 22.65
N ILE A 306 10.82 15.73 22.42
CA ILE A 306 9.63 15.08 21.85
C ILE A 306 8.42 15.27 22.78
N ALA A 307 8.58 15.00 24.07
CA ALA A 307 7.50 15.16 25.06
C ALA A 307 7.00 16.60 25.14
N ALA A 308 7.92 17.58 25.14
CA ALA A 308 7.59 19.00 25.11
C ALA A 308 6.85 19.38 23.82
N GLY A 309 7.28 18.88 22.66
CA GLY A 309 6.58 19.09 21.40
C GLY A 309 5.15 18.55 21.40
N ILE A 310 4.93 17.35 21.95
CA ILE A 310 3.59 16.77 22.12
C ILE A 310 2.75 17.63 23.07
N ALA A 311 3.30 18.05 24.21
CA ALA A 311 2.60 18.89 25.17
C ALA A 311 2.19 20.24 24.56
N ASN A 312 3.08 20.89 23.81
CA ASN A 312 2.79 22.16 23.12
C ASN A 312 1.65 22.00 22.10
N ALA A 313 1.65 20.93 21.31
CA ALA A 313 0.56 20.62 20.41
C ALA A 313 -0.78 20.44 21.15
N LEU A 314 -0.78 19.69 22.26
CA LEU A 314 -1.98 19.47 23.07
C LEU A 314 -2.53 20.76 23.69
N VAL A 315 -1.65 21.67 24.14
CA VAL A 315 -2.06 22.99 24.63
C VAL A 315 -2.79 23.79 23.55
N ALA A 316 -2.26 23.80 22.32
CA ALA A 316 -2.91 24.48 21.20
C ALA A 316 -4.29 23.88 20.87
N VAL A 317 -4.40 22.54 20.86
CA VAL A 317 -5.66 21.82 20.66
C VAL A 317 -6.68 22.17 21.75
N HIS A 318 -6.27 22.14 23.03
CA HIS A 318 -7.16 22.42 24.15
C HIS A 318 -7.61 23.88 24.19
N ALA A 319 -6.72 24.84 23.90
CA ALA A 319 -7.07 26.26 23.85
C ALA A 319 -8.18 26.52 22.82
N LYS A 320 -8.10 25.89 21.64
CA LYS A 320 -9.14 26.00 20.62
C LYS A 320 -10.43 25.32 21.03
N ARG A 321 -10.39 24.12 21.60
CA ARG A 321 -11.58 23.42 22.10
C ARG A 321 -12.31 24.22 23.18
N LEU A 322 -11.56 24.85 24.09
CA LEU A 322 -12.09 25.76 25.11
C LEU A 322 -12.74 27.00 24.46
N SER A 323 -12.09 27.61 23.48
CA SER A 323 -12.64 28.78 22.76
C SER A 323 -13.97 28.49 22.06
N ILE A 324 -14.10 27.31 21.43
CA ILE A 324 -15.31 26.84 20.75
C ILE A 324 -16.43 26.56 21.77
N ALA A 325 -16.10 25.92 22.90
CA ALA A 325 -17.07 25.67 23.98
C ALA A 325 -17.62 26.98 24.58
N THR A 326 -16.78 28.01 24.75
CA THR A 326 -17.23 29.32 25.24
C THR A 326 -18.02 30.14 24.21
N SER A 327 -17.79 29.94 22.91
CA SER A 327 -18.57 30.63 21.86
C SER A 327 -19.98 30.07 21.66
N VAL A 328 -20.21 28.80 22.01
CA VAL A 328 -21.54 28.15 21.93
C VAL A 328 -22.46 28.55 23.09
N GLN A 329 -21.92 29.11 24.18
CA GLN A 329 -22.68 29.52 25.38
C GLN A 329 -23.13 30.99 25.40
N LYS A 330 -22.97 31.76 24.32
CA LYS A 330 -23.58 33.09 24.20
C LYS A 330 -24.81 33.03 23.28
N PRO A 331 -26.02 32.79 23.81
CA PRO A 331 -27.23 33.22 23.12
C PRO A 331 -27.32 34.74 23.24
N SER A 332 -27.51 35.40 22.09
CA SER A 332 -28.08 36.75 22.02
C SER A 332 -29.57 36.73 22.34
#